data_AF-A0A160PGI9-F1
#
_entry.id   AF-A0A160PGI9-F1
#
_cell.length_a   1.000
_cell.length_b   1.000
_cell.length_c   1.000
_cell.angle_alpha   90.00
_cell.angle_beta   90.00
_cell.angle_gamma   90.00
#
_symmetry.space_group_name_H-M   'P 1'
#
loop_
_entity.id
_entity.type
_entity.pdbx_description
1 polymer ?
#
loop_
_entity_poly.entity_id
_entity_poly.type
_entity_poly.pdbx_seq_one_letter_code
_entity_poly.pdbx_strand_id
1 'polypeptide(L)'
;MHHMSPDMQACIDECLRCYQTCLGMASNHCLPAGGKHVEPEHFRLMLACAEICRTSAHFMLLGTAHHKHTCAECADVCEDCARSCEQVGDMQACVEQCRRCAESCRKMAA
;
A
#
# COMPACT_ATOMS: atom_id res chain seq x y z
N MET A 1 -14.16 5.97 24.71
CA MET A 1 -13.87 5.56 23.32
C MET A 1 -12.76 6.45 22.83
N HIS A 2 -11.58 5.91 22.50
CA HIS A 2 -10.51 6.74 21.93
C HIS A 2 -11.03 7.26 20.60
N HIS A 3 -11.22 8.58 20.50
CA HIS A 3 -11.70 9.19 19.27
C HIS A 3 -10.55 9.13 18.27
N MET A 4 -10.72 8.36 17.20
CA MET A 4 -9.75 8.29 16.11
C MET A 4 -9.61 9.69 15.49
N SER A 5 -8.37 10.12 15.25
CA SER A 5 -8.11 11.42 14.63
C SER A 5 -8.53 11.41 13.16
N PRO A 6 -8.91 12.57 12.58
CA PRO A 6 -9.19 12.67 11.14
C PRO A 6 -8.01 12.17 10.28
N ASP A 7 -6.78 12.45 10.69
CA ASP A 7 -5.57 11.99 9.97
C ASP A 7 -5.41 10.48 10.00
N MET A 8 -5.71 9.83 11.13
CA MET A 8 -5.68 8.37 11.24
C MET A 8 -6.77 7.73 10.36
N GLN A 9 -7.98 8.28 10.35
CA GLN A 9 -9.04 7.81 9.45
C GLN A 9 -8.63 7.98 7.98
N ALA A 10 -8.04 9.12 7.61
CA ALA A 10 -7.54 9.34 6.25
C ALA A 10 -6.45 8.32 5.88
N CYS A 11 -5.53 8.00 6.79
CA CYS A 11 -4.51 6.98 6.56
C CYS A 11 -5.09 5.57 6.41
N ILE A 12 -6.11 5.21 7.20
CA ILE A 12 -6.85 3.96 7.03
C ILE A 12 -7.45 3.88 5.62
N ASP A 13 -8.11 4.95 5.18
CA ASP A 13 -8.75 4.99 3.87
C ASP A 13 -7.73 4.85 2.73
N GLU A 14 -6.58 5.55 2.83
CA GLU A 14 -5.51 5.42 1.83
C GLU A 14 -4.87 4.02 1.82
N CYS A 15 -4.68 3.40 2.98
CA CYS A 15 -4.21 2.02 3.09
C CYS A 15 -5.19 1.04 2.43
N LEU A 16 -6.49 1.15 2.73
CA LEU A 16 -7.50 0.25 2.18
C LEU A 16 -7.65 0.41 0.66
N ARG A 17 -7.58 1.64 0.15
CA ARG A 17 -7.56 1.91 -1.30
C ARG A 17 -6.29 1.33 -1.94
N CYS A 18 -5.13 1.51 -1.31
CA CYS A 18 -3.87 0.96 -1.83
C CYS A 18 -3.89 -0.57 -1.87
N TYR A 19 -4.40 -1.22 -0.83
CA TYR A 19 -4.64 -2.66 -0.79
C TYR A 19 -5.50 -3.13 -1.97
N GLN A 20 -6.65 -2.48 -2.18
CA GLN A 20 -7.56 -2.82 -3.29
C GLN A 20 -6.90 -2.61 -4.65
N THR A 21 -6.19 -1.50 -4.84
CA THR A 21 -5.49 -1.19 -6.10
C THR A 21 -4.36 -2.19 -6.36
N CYS A 22 -3.46 -2.42 -5.41
CA CYS A 22 -2.33 -3.33 -5.59
C CYS A 22 -2.80 -4.76 -5.86
N LEU A 23 -3.68 -5.31 -5.03
CA LEU A 23 -4.17 -6.68 -5.22
C LEU A 23 -5.02 -6.81 -6.48
N GLY A 24 -5.88 -5.82 -6.75
CA GLY A 24 -6.74 -5.78 -7.91
C GLY A 24 -5.95 -5.70 -9.21
N MET A 25 -4.94 -4.84 -9.29
CA MET A 25 -4.09 -4.72 -10.48
C MET A 25 -3.18 -5.95 -10.64
N ALA A 26 -2.60 -6.47 -9.55
CA ALA A 26 -1.81 -7.71 -9.62
C ALA A 26 -2.64 -8.86 -10.22
N SER A 27 -3.87 -9.03 -9.73
CA SER A 27 -4.73 -10.15 -10.13
C SER A 27 -5.35 -9.97 -11.52
N ASN A 28 -5.83 -8.76 -11.84
CA ASN A 28 -6.70 -8.54 -13.00
C ASN A 28 -6.00 -7.82 -14.17
N HIS A 29 -4.83 -7.23 -13.94
CA HIS A 29 -4.04 -6.58 -14.99
C HIS A 29 -2.72 -7.32 -15.20
N CYS A 30 -1.91 -7.49 -14.14
CA CYS A 30 -0.57 -8.05 -14.27
C CYS A 30 -0.58 -9.53 -14.67
N LEU A 31 -1.37 -10.37 -13.98
CA LEU A 31 -1.46 -11.80 -14.31
C LEU A 31 -1.87 -12.07 -15.77
N PRO A 32 -2.93 -11.43 -16.32
CA PRO A 32 -3.27 -11.57 -17.74
C PRO A 32 -2.23 -10.98 -18.70
N ALA A 33 -1.60 -9.85 -18.35
CA ALA A 33 -0.61 -9.20 -19.21
C ALA A 33 0.68 -10.03 -19.37
N GLY A 34 1.09 -10.74 -18.32
CA GLY A 34 2.31 -11.55 -18.34
C GLY A 34 3.59 -10.72 -18.55
N GLY A 35 4.67 -11.39 -18.95
CA GLY A 35 5.97 -10.76 -19.17
C GLY A 35 6.47 -10.00 -17.93
N LYS A 36 6.94 -8.75 -18.12
CA LYS A 36 7.43 -7.89 -17.04
C LYS A 36 6.45 -7.67 -15.88
N HIS A 37 5.13 -7.80 -16.13
CA HIS A 37 4.12 -7.62 -15.09
C HIS A 37 4.02 -8.79 -14.11
N VAL A 38 4.58 -9.96 -14.45
CA VAL A 38 4.59 -11.15 -13.57
C VAL A 38 6.01 -11.58 -13.20
N GLU A 39 7.00 -10.71 -13.46
CA GLU A 39 8.36 -10.97 -13.00
C GLU A 39 8.37 -11.14 -11.47
N PRO A 40 9.11 -12.13 -10.94
CA PRO A 40 8.90 -12.58 -9.56
C PRO A 40 9.14 -11.49 -8.50
N GLU A 41 10.07 -10.56 -8.72
CA GLU A 41 10.35 -9.47 -7.78
C GLU A 41 9.20 -8.45 -7.76
N HIS A 42 8.77 -7.97 -8.93
CA HIS A 42 7.65 -7.04 -9.06
C HIS A 42 6.36 -7.62 -8.49
N PHE A 43 6.02 -8.85 -8.89
CA PHE A 43 4.75 -9.44 -8.50
C PHE A 43 4.69 -9.72 -6.99
N ARG A 44 5.78 -10.20 -6.39
CA ARG A 44 5.86 -10.37 -4.92
C ARG A 44 5.74 -9.03 -4.19
N LEU A 45 6.36 -7.98 -4.71
CA LEU A 45 6.29 -6.65 -4.12
C LEU A 45 4.87 -6.09 -4.15
N MET A 46 4.11 -6.30 -5.22
CA MET A 46 2.69 -5.92 -5.27
C MET A 46 1.85 -6.64 -4.21
N LEU A 47 2.06 -7.95 -4.03
CA LEU A 47 1.36 -8.74 -3.01
C LEU A 47 1.75 -8.31 -1.58
N ALA A 48 3.05 -8.04 -1.37
CA ALA A 48 3.54 -7.52 -0.10
C ALA A 48 2.94 -6.14 0.21
N CYS A 49 2.90 -5.24 -0.78
CA CYS A 49 2.27 -3.92 -0.66
C CYS A 49 0.80 -4.03 -0.27
N ALA A 50 0.05 -4.92 -0.94
CA ALA A 50 -1.33 -5.18 -0.59
C ALA A 50 -1.48 -5.62 0.88
N GLU A 51 -0.69 -6.60 1.33
CA GLU A 51 -0.82 -7.15 2.68
C GLU A 51 -0.38 -6.16 3.77
N ILE A 52 0.71 -5.42 3.57
CA ILE A 52 1.17 -4.44 4.57
C ILE A 52 0.21 -3.24 4.68
N CYS A 53 -0.41 -2.83 3.57
CA CYS A 53 -1.46 -1.80 3.58
C CYS A 53 -2.66 -2.26 4.41
N ARG A 54 -3.15 -3.48 4.16
CA ARG A 54 -4.25 -4.07 4.94
C ARG A 54 -3.87 -4.20 6.42
N THR A 55 -2.66 -4.65 6.72
CA THR A 55 -2.15 -4.79 8.10
C THR A 55 -2.09 -3.44 8.81
N SER A 56 -1.59 -2.40 8.15
CA SER A 56 -1.49 -1.05 8.72
C SER A 56 -2.87 -0.45 9.02
N ALA A 57 -3.81 -0.57 8.08
CA ALA A 57 -5.20 -0.20 8.31
C ALA A 57 -5.79 -0.93 9.52
N HIS A 58 -5.57 -2.24 9.61
CA HIS A 58 -6.07 -3.05 10.72
C HIS A 58 -5.51 -2.60 12.08
N PHE A 59 -4.21 -2.32 12.16
CA PHE A 59 -3.57 -1.90 13.41
C PHE A 59 -4.01 -0.50 13.87
N MET A 60 -4.26 0.41 12.93
CA MET A 60 -4.87 1.71 13.23
C MET A 60 -6.31 1.55 13.75
N LEU A 61 -7.12 0.69 13.13
CA LEU A 61 -8.50 0.41 13.57
C LEU A 61 -8.55 -0.21 14.98
N LEU A 62 -7.57 -1.05 15.33
CA LEU A 62 -7.43 -1.59 16.68
C LEU A 62 -6.97 -0.54 17.71
N GLY A 63 -6.50 0.63 17.27
CA GLY A 63 -6.03 1.70 18.14
C GLY A 63 -4.74 1.37 18.90
N THR A 64 -3.93 0.45 18.39
CA THR A 64 -2.69 0.02 19.06
C THR A 64 -1.52 0.92 18.68
N ALA A 65 -0.63 1.26 19.62
CA ALA A 65 0.59 2.02 19.32
C ALA A 65 1.54 1.33 18.33
N HIS A 66 1.40 0.01 18.10
CA HIS A 66 2.16 -0.71 17.08
C HIS A 66 1.82 -0.28 15.66
N HIS A 67 0.73 0.47 15.44
CA HIS A 67 0.43 1.05 14.13
C HIS A 67 1.60 1.88 13.60
N LYS A 68 2.40 2.51 14.47
CA LYS A 68 3.57 3.31 14.04
C LYS A 68 4.60 2.47 13.28
N HIS A 69 4.85 1.24 13.73
CA HIS A 69 5.81 0.34 13.10
C HIS A 69 5.26 -0.20 11.78
N THR A 70 3.98 -0.60 11.76
CA THR A 70 3.35 -1.10 10.53
C THR A 70 3.22 0.01 9.49
N CYS A 71 2.90 1.24 9.89
CA CYS A 71 2.85 2.39 8.99
C CYS A 71 4.24 2.77 8.46
N ALA A 72 5.30 2.67 9.26
CA ALA A 72 6.66 2.89 8.77
C ALA A 72 7.02 1.90 7.65
N GLU A 73 6.84 0.60 7.89
CA GLU A 73 7.08 -0.45 6.88
C GLU A 73 6.17 -0.28 5.67
N CYS A 74 4.90 0.04 5.88
CA CYS A 74 3.95 0.29 4.79
C CYS A 74 4.40 1.43 3.89
N ALA A 75 4.98 2.50 4.46
CA ALA A 75 5.47 3.62 3.65
C ALA A 75 6.64 3.21 2.75
N ASP A 76 7.56 2.41 3.27
CA ASP A 76 8.73 1.94 2.51
C ASP A 76 8.32 0.97 1.41
N VAL A 77 7.48 -0.03 1.73
CA VAL A 77 6.95 -0.98 0.74
C VAL A 77 6.10 -0.29 -0.33
N CYS A 78 5.28 0.70 0.04
CA CYS A 78 4.50 1.47 -0.93
C CYS A 78 5.41 2.26 -1.89
N GLU A 79 6.48 2.89 -1.40
CA GLU A 79 7.42 3.61 -2.26
C GLU A 79 8.13 2.65 -3.23
N ASP A 80 8.56 1.48 -2.73
CA ASP A 80 9.20 0.46 -3.54
C ASP A 80 8.24 -0.07 -4.61
N CYS A 81 6.99 -0.36 -4.23
CA CYS A 81 5.94 -0.80 -5.14
C CYS A 81 5.64 0.25 -6.21
N ALA A 82 5.59 1.54 -5.84
CA ALA A 82 5.39 2.63 -6.80
C ALA A 82 6.52 2.70 -7.83
N ARG A 83 7.79 2.63 -7.40
CA ARG A 83 8.95 2.64 -8.31
C ARG A 83 8.94 1.42 -9.24
N SER A 84 8.60 0.24 -8.72
CA SER A 84 8.50 -0.98 -9.51
C SER A 84 7.36 -0.89 -10.55
N CYS A 85 6.20 -0.39 -10.16
CA CYS A 85 5.06 -0.18 -11.07
C CYS A 85 5.40 0.84 -12.19
N GLU A 86 6.15 1.89 -11.87
CA GLU A 86 6.60 2.90 -12.84
C GLU A 86 7.56 2.31 -13.89
N GLN A 87 8.48 1.44 -13.46
CA GLN A 87 9.39 0.72 -14.35
C GLN A 87 8.67 -0.30 -15.25
N VAL A 88 7.67 -0.98 -14.70
CA VAL A 88 6.84 -1.91 -15.46
C VAL A 88 5.96 -1.16 -16.45
N GLY A 89 5.45 0.04 -16.14
CA GLY A 89 4.60 0.82 -17.04
C GLY A 89 3.16 0.29 -17.10
N ASP A 90 2.24 1.07 -17.69
CA ASP A 90 0.78 0.81 -17.71
C ASP A 90 0.12 0.65 -16.33
N MET A 91 0.80 1.12 -15.27
CA MET A 91 0.42 0.92 -13.87
C MET A 91 0.18 2.24 -13.12
N GLN A 92 -0.14 3.33 -13.83
CA GLN A 92 -0.17 4.69 -13.27
C GLN A 92 -1.10 4.84 -12.05
N ALA A 93 -2.27 4.17 -12.07
CA ALA A 93 -3.18 4.18 -10.93
C ALA A 93 -2.58 3.54 -9.67
N CYS A 94 -1.76 2.48 -9.83
CA CYS A 94 -1.02 1.87 -8.72
C CYS A 94 0.06 2.83 -8.20
N VAL A 95 0.84 3.43 -9.11
CA VAL A 95 1.92 4.38 -8.76
C VAL A 95 1.39 5.52 -7.91
N GLU A 96 0.29 6.16 -8.35
CA GLU A 96 -0.31 7.28 -7.65
C GLU A 96 -0.86 6.89 -6.28
N GLN A 97 -1.56 5.76 -6.19
CA GLN A 97 -2.15 5.31 -4.94
C GLN A 97 -1.08 4.89 -3.92
N CYS A 98 -0.04 4.17 -4.36
CA CYS A 98 1.09 3.80 -3.52
C CYS A 98 1.80 5.04 -2.96
N ARG A 99 2.06 6.08 -3.78
CA ARG A 99 2.69 7.32 -3.32
C ARG A 99 1.83 8.07 -2.28
N ARG A 100 0.51 8.15 -2.49
CA ARG A 100 -0.43 8.74 -1.51
C ARG A 100 -0.46 7.96 -0.19
N CYS A 101 -0.51 6.63 -0.29
CA CYS A 101 -0.49 5.76 0.88
C CYS A 101 0.83 5.91 1.65
N ALA A 102 1.97 5.95 0.97
CA ALA A 102 3.28 6.14 1.58
C ALA A 102 3.36 7.47 2.35
N GLU A 103 2.90 8.58 1.74
CA GLU A 103 2.88 9.88 2.39
C GLU A 103 2.02 9.89 3.66
N SER A 104 0.83 9.30 3.59
CA SER A 104 -0.09 9.21 4.73
C SER A 104 0.49 8.34 5.86
N CYS A 105 1.05 7.18 5.50
CA CYS A 105 1.69 6.26 6.44
C CYS A 105 2.91 6.89 7.13
N ARG A 106 3.72 7.71 6.44
CA ARG A 106 4.83 8.43 7.08
C ARG A 106 4.36 9.38 8.18
N LYS A 107 3.19 10.01 8.02
CA LYS A 107 2.61 10.88 9.06
C LYS A 107 2.17 10.08 10.28
N MET A 108 1.69 8.85 10.09
CA MET A 108 1.25 7.95 11.18
C MET A 108 2.40 7.19 11.87
N ALA A 109 3.57 7.10 11.23
CA ALA A 109 4.75 6.47 11.78
C ALA A 109 5.48 7.34 12.83
N ALA A 110 5.21 8.65 12.84
CA ALA A 110 5.81 9.63 13.76
C ALA A 110 5.30 9.49 15.20
#